data_AF-A0A8T4YQG8-F1
#
_entry.id   AF-A0A8T4YQG8-F1
#
_cell.length_a   1.000
_cell.length_b   1.000
_cell.length_c   1.000
_cell.angle_alpha   90.00
_cell.angle_beta   90.00
_cell.angle_gamma   90.00
#
_symmetry.space_group_name_H-M   'P 1'
#
loop_
_entity.id
_entity.type
_entity.pdbx_description
1 polymer ?
#
loop_
_entity_poly.entity_id
_entity_poly.type
_entity_poly.pdbx_seq_one_letter_code
_entity_poly.pdbx_strand_id
1 'polypeptide(L)'
;MKWGDLVRISDAEIITAAANRVLFFSGKSLAKTMDEGSVCCLKKTPSGSIFHDGESHYSNPFYKVGVEHTVDVTGISFRGNPPSVTDKIRSYDCFRVAEA
;
A
#
# COMPACT_ATOMS: atom_id res chain seq x y z
N MET A 1 -2.11 13.95 3.04
CA MET A 1 -2.73 12.81 3.73
C MET A 1 -1.63 12.10 4.46
N LYS A 2 -1.73 12.00 5.78
CA LYS A 2 -0.83 11.25 6.64
C LYS A 2 -1.38 9.85 6.83
N TRP A 3 -0.54 8.92 7.27
CA TRP A 3 -0.97 7.57 7.59
C TRP A 3 -2.05 7.57 8.68
N GLY A 4 -3.12 6.81 8.46
CA GLY A 4 -4.26 6.72 9.37
C GLY A 4 -5.33 7.78 9.15
N ASP A 5 -5.13 8.72 8.22
CA ASP A 5 -6.19 9.66 7.83
C ASP A 5 -7.37 8.91 7.21
N LEU A 6 -8.58 9.31 7.62
CA LEU A 6 -9.85 8.90 7.04
C LEU A 6 -10.42 10.06 6.21
N VAL A 7 -10.67 9.83 4.93
CA VAL A 7 -11.29 10.79 4.02
C VAL A 7 -12.60 10.20 3.51
N ARG A 8 -13.70 10.95 3.65
CA ARG A 8 -15.00 10.56 3.08
C ARG A 8 -15.25 11.29 1.78
N ILE A 9 -15.64 10.54 0.75
CA ILE A 9 -16.04 11.08 -0.55
C ILE A 9 -17.35 10.43 -0.93
N SER A 10 -18.44 11.19 -0.89
CA SER A 10 -19.79 10.67 -1.09
C SER A 10 -20.10 9.51 -0.11
N ASP A 11 -20.48 8.34 -0.62
CA ASP A 11 -20.76 7.11 0.12
C ASP A 11 -19.52 6.21 0.35
N ALA A 12 -18.34 6.67 -0.06
CA ALA A 12 -17.08 5.93 0.09
C ALA A 12 -16.19 6.51 1.20
N GLU A 13 -15.47 5.61 1.87
CA GLU A 13 -14.45 5.93 2.87
C GLU A 13 -13.06 5.53 2.35
N ILE A 14 -12.10 6.42 2.44
CA ILE A 14 -10.70 6.17 2.08
C ILE A 14 -9.87 6.26 3.34
N ILE A 15 -9.30 5.13 3.75
CA ILE A 15 -8.39 5.01 4.87
C ILE A 15 -6.98 4.93 4.31
N THR A 16 -6.08 5.79 4.78
CA THR A 16 -4.68 5.78 4.37
C THR A 16 -3.86 4.84 5.24
N ALA A 17 -2.97 4.08 4.62
CA ALA A 17 -2.14 3.08 5.24
C ALA A 17 -0.65 3.33 4.92
N ALA A 18 0.22 2.68 5.68
CA ALA A 18 1.66 2.88 5.56
C ALA A 18 2.22 2.32 4.24
N ALA A 19 2.98 3.14 3.52
CA ALA A 19 3.75 2.76 2.32
C ALA A 19 5.22 2.41 2.67
N ASN A 20 5.96 1.83 1.71
CA ASN A 20 7.36 1.41 1.90
C ASN A 20 8.37 2.24 1.07
N ARG A 21 9.65 2.17 1.49
CA ARG A 21 10.78 3.10 1.33
C ARG A 21 11.35 3.38 -0.06
N VAL A 22 10.73 2.97 -1.15
CA VAL A 22 11.30 3.19 -2.51
C VAL A 22 11.47 4.67 -2.81
N LEU A 23 10.47 5.47 -2.42
CA LEU A 23 10.45 6.89 -2.72
C LEU A 23 11.60 7.68 -2.05
N PHE A 24 12.14 7.19 -0.92
CA PHE A 24 13.27 7.84 -0.22
C PHE A 24 14.56 7.90 -1.03
N PHE A 25 14.66 7.19 -2.14
CA PHE A 25 15.88 7.18 -2.96
C PHE A 25 15.67 7.79 -4.37
N SER A 26 14.50 8.40 -4.63
CA SER A 26 14.08 8.87 -5.95
C SER A 26 14.73 10.19 -6.45
N GLY A 27 15.75 10.71 -5.77
CA GLY A 27 16.66 11.74 -6.30
C GLY A 27 16.11 13.17 -6.44
N LYS A 28 14.83 13.43 -6.14
CA LYS A 28 14.25 14.79 -6.03
C LYS A 28 13.70 14.98 -4.62
N SER A 29 14.08 16.09 -3.97
CA SER A 29 13.69 16.51 -2.61
C SER A 29 13.11 15.36 -1.77
N LEU A 30 13.97 14.57 -1.14
CA LEU A 30 13.54 13.39 -0.42
C LEU A 30 12.52 13.81 0.65
N ALA A 31 11.32 13.24 0.57
CA ALA A 31 10.35 13.31 1.64
C ALA A 31 11.09 12.95 2.94
N LYS A 32 10.93 13.74 4.02
CA LYS A 32 11.67 13.49 5.26
C LYS A 32 11.15 12.23 5.94
N THR A 33 9.88 11.94 5.71
CA THR A 33 9.17 10.78 6.21
C THR A 33 8.33 10.17 5.09
N MET A 34 7.94 8.90 5.23
CA MET A 34 7.24 8.20 4.15
C MET A 34 5.81 8.72 3.98
N ASP A 35 5.15 9.13 5.05
CA ASP A 35 3.82 9.73 5.03
C ASP A 35 3.75 11.07 4.27
N GLU A 36 4.88 11.80 4.16
CA GLU A 36 4.96 12.99 3.32
C GLU A 36 5.00 12.65 1.82
N GLY A 37 5.54 11.48 1.47
CA GLY A 37 5.81 11.12 0.09
C GLY A 37 4.87 10.09 -0.52
N SER A 38 4.40 9.12 0.26
CA SER A 38 3.55 8.03 -0.22
C SER A 38 2.66 7.44 0.87
N VAL A 39 1.45 7.08 0.47
CA VAL A 39 0.48 6.35 1.30
C VAL A 39 -0.14 5.23 0.47
N CYS A 40 -0.36 4.08 1.09
CA CYS A 40 -1.28 3.07 0.56
C CYS A 40 -2.71 3.48 0.92
N CYS A 41 -3.72 2.94 0.25
CA CYS A 41 -5.11 3.27 0.59
C CYS A 41 -6.02 2.04 0.60
N LEU A 42 -6.86 1.96 1.63
CA LEU A 42 -8.01 1.08 1.69
C LEU A 42 -9.26 1.91 1.37
N LYS A 43 -9.90 1.60 0.26
CA LYS A 43 -11.14 2.24 -0.17
C LYS A 43 -12.29 1.32 0.22
N LYS A 44 -13.23 1.82 1.02
CA LYS A 44 -14.44 1.11 1.42
C LYS A 44 -15.64 1.74 0.73
N THR A 45 -16.47 0.90 0.16
CA THR A 45 -17.73 1.25 -0.49
C THR A 45 -18.84 0.36 0.10
N PRO A 46 -20.12 0.69 -0.10
CA PRO A 46 -21.21 -0.18 0.33
C PRO A 46 -21.15 -1.60 -0.24
N SER A 47 -20.52 -1.77 -1.42
CA SER A 47 -20.42 -3.06 -2.12
C SER A 47 -19.14 -3.84 -1.82
N GLY A 48 -18.28 -3.33 -0.93
CA GLY A 48 -17.01 -3.95 -0.59
C GLY A 48 -15.84 -2.98 -0.59
N SER A 49 -14.64 -3.53 -0.52
CA SER A 49 -13.42 -2.82 -0.17
C SER A 49 -12.24 -3.22 -1.05
N ILE A 50 -11.40 -2.24 -1.36
CA ILE A 50 -10.23 -2.42 -2.21
C ILE A 50 -9.01 -1.82 -1.52
N PHE A 51 -8.01 -2.65 -1.24
CA PHE A 51 -6.69 -2.19 -0.82
C PHE A 51 -5.79 -1.96 -2.03
N HIS A 52 -5.17 -0.79 -2.12
CA HIS A 52 -4.25 -0.41 -3.19
C HIS A 52 -2.88 -0.08 -2.57
N ASP A 53 -1.87 -0.91 -2.87
CA ASP A 53 -0.51 -0.78 -2.35
C ASP A 53 0.28 0.39 -2.98
N GLY A 54 -0.20 0.88 -4.12
CA GLY A 54 0.50 1.87 -4.92
C GLY A 54 1.60 1.16 -5.69
N GLU A 55 2.83 1.36 -5.24
CA GLU A 55 4.02 0.68 -5.75
C GLU A 55 4.97 0.34 -4.59
N SER A 56 4.37 0.00 -3.45
CA SER A 56 5.11 -0.22 -2.22
C SER A 56 5.70 -1.63 -2.17
N HIS A 57 6.93 -1.76 -1.68
CA HIS A 57 7.47 -3.07 -1.32
C HIS A 57 6.73 -3.68 -0.14
N TYR A 58 6.78 -5.01 -0.05
CA TYR A 58 6.20 -5.76 1.05
C TYR A 58 6.62 -5.19 2.40
N SER A 59 5.66 -5.03 3.31
CA SER A 59 5.90 -4.62 4.68
C SER A 59 4.84 -5.22 5.62
N ASN A 60 5.21 -5.49 6.86
CA ASN A 60 4.29 -6.04 7.86
C ASN A 60 3.03 -5.17 8.11
N PRO A 61 3.04 -3.83 7.93
CA PRO A 61 1.82 -3.04 7.91
C PRO A 61 0.72 -3.52 6.94
N PHE A 62 1.05 -4.21 5.84
CA PHE A 62 0.03 -4.79 4.96
C PHE A 62 -0.76 -5.88 5.66
N TYR A 63 -0.07 -6.73 6.43
CA TYR A 63 -0.73 -7.74 7.27
C TYR A 63 -1.63 -7.08 8.32
N LYS A 64 -1.17 -5.97 8.92
CA LYS A 64 -1.98 -5.19 9.86
C LYS A 64 -3.29 -4.70 9.23
N VAL A 65 -3.27 -4.24 7.97
CA VAL A 65 -4.47 -3.81 7.24
C VAL A 65 -5.47 -4.96 7.07
N GLY A 66 -5.02 -6.17 6.71
CA GLY A 66 -5.91 -7.34 6.59
C GLY A 66 -6.47 -7.82 7.93
N VAL A 67 -5.70 -7.69 9.01
CA VAL A 67 -6.18 -8.01 10.37
C VAL A 67 -7.20 -6.99 10.89
N GLU A 68 -6.98 -5.70 10.64
CA GLU A 68 -7.83 -4.62 11.17
C GLU A 68 -9.07 -4.34 10.30
N HIS A 69 -9.07 -4.78 9.04
CA HIS A 69 -10.12 -4.50 8.07
C HIS A 69 -10.42 -5.68 7.16
N THR A 70 -11.69 -5.87 6.82
CA THR A 70 -12.05 -6.70 5.67
C THR A 70 -11.55 -6.03 4.39
N VAL A 71 -10.83 -6.78 3.57
CA VAL A 71 -10.32 -6.38 2.25
C VAL A 71 -10.83 -7.37 1.22
N ASP A 72 -11.75 -6.96 0.36
CA ASP A 72 -12.37 -7.85 -0.63
C ASP A 72 -11.48 -8.03 -1.87
N VAL A 73 -10.76 -6.97 -2.26
CA VAL A 73 -9.84 -6.98 -3.39
C VAL A 73 -8.54 -6.28 -3.01
N THR A 74 -7.41 -6.84 -3.41
CA THR A 74 -6.10 -6.18 -3.28
C THR A 74 -5.46 -5.95 -4.65
N GLY A 75 -5.06 -4.71 -4.91
CA GLY A 75 -4.20 -4.34 -6.02
C GLY A 75 -2.75 -4.29 -5.55
N ILE A 76 -1.89 -5.09 -6.19
CA ILE A 76 -0.48 -5.28 -5.81
C ILE A 76 0.44 -5.08 -7.02
N SER A 77 1.49 -4.30 -6.82
CA SER A 77 2.54 -4.05 -7.81
C SER A 77 3.55 -5.20 -7.93
N PHE A 78 3.37 -6.06 -8.93
CA PHE A 78 4.18 -7.28 -9.15
C PHE A 78 5.06 -7.21 -10.41
N ARG A 79 6.32 -7.67 -10.32
CA ARG A 79 7.18 -7.86 -11.51
C ARG A 79 8.35 -8.83 -11.28
N GLY A 80 8.78 -9.47 -12.37
CA GLY A 80 10.12 -10.06 -12.47
C GLY A 80 11.19 -8.95 -12.54
N ASN A 81 11.69 -8.49 -11.40
CA ASN A 81 12.76 -7.48 -11.38
C ASN A 81 14.04 -8.03 -12.06
N PRO A 82 14.78 -7.18 -12.81
CA PRO A 82 16.09 -7.51 -13.36
C PRO A 82 17.10 -7.96 -12.29
N PRO A 83 18.22 -8.60 -12.69
CA PRO A 83 19.34 -8.82 -11.77
C PRO A 83 19.73 -7.52 -11.06
N SER A 84 20.04 -7.63 -9.76
CA SER A 84 20.41 -6.54 -8.84
C SER A 84 19.40 -5.39 -8.65
N VAL A 85 18.19 -5.49 -9.19
CA VAL A 85 17.12 -4.49 -9.02
C VAL A 85 16.01 -5.04 -8.14
N THR A 86 15.54 -4.22 -7.20
CA THR A 86 14.38 -4.52 -6.35
C THR A 86 13.41 -3.36 -6.42
N ASP A 87 12.53 -3.38 -7.42
CA ASP A 87 11.61 -2.29 -7.72
C ASP A 87 10.14 -2.69 -7.47
N LYS A 88 9.79 -3.96 -7.69
CA LYS A 88 8.46 -4.53 -7.44
C LYS A 88 8.53 -5.76 -6.54
N ILE A 89 7.40 -6.14 -5.94
CA ILE A 89 7.38 -7.35 -5.10
C ILE A 89 7.35 -8.63 -5.94
N ARG A 90 7.81 -9.74 -5.34
CA ARG A 90 7.85 -11.06 -5.98
C ARG A 90 6.55 -11.84 -5.69
N SER A 91 6.35 -12.96 -6.36
CA SER A 91 5.12 -13.75 -6.26
C SER A 91 4.83 -14.24 -4.84
N TYR A 92 5.87 -14.61 -4.10
CA TYR A 92 5.74 -15.01 -2.70
C TYR A 92 5.29 -13.86 -1.79
N ASP A 93 5.76 -12.64 -2.05
CA ASP A 93 5.32 -11.48 -1.30
C ASP A 93 3.85 -11.14 -1.61
N CYS A 94 3.41 -11.28 -2.87
CA CYS A 94 1.98 -11.15 -3.22
C CYS A 94 1.11 -12.12 -2.42
N PHE A 95 1.55 -13.38 -2.27
CA PHE A 95 0.85 -14.37 -1.45
C PHE A 95 0.77 -13.94 0.01
N ARG A 96 1.87 -13.45 0.59
CA ARG A 96 1.91 -12.96 1.98
C ARG A 96 1.05 -11.72 2.24
N VAL A 97 0.79 -10.90 1.22
CA VAL A 97 -0.17 -9.79 1.33
C VAL A 97 -1.60 -10.31 1.35
N ALA A 98 -1.89 -11.34 0.55
CA ALA A 98 -3.22 -11.94 0.46
C ALA A 98 -3.56 -12.91 1.61
N GLU A 99 -2.59 -13.35 2.41
CA GLU A 99 -2.81 -14.21 3.59
C GLU A 99 -3.49 -13.51 4.77
N ALA A 100 -3.46 -12.18 4.82
CA ALA A 100 -4.00 -11.38 5.92
C ALA A 100 -5.52 -11.22 5.82
#